data_AF-A0A453BWK8-F1
#
_entry.id   AF-A0A453BWK8-F1
#
_cell.length_a   1.000
_cell.length_b   1.000
_cell.length_c   1.000
_cell.angle_alpha   90.00
_cell.angle_beta   90.00
_cell.angle_gamma   90.00
#
_symmetry.space_group_name_H-M   'P 1'
#
loop_
_entity.id
_entity.type
_entity.pdbx_description
1 polymer ?
#
loop_
_entity_poly.entity_id
_entity_poly.type
_entity_poly.pdbx_seq_one_letter_code
_entity_poly.pdbx_strand_id
1 'polypeptide(L)'
;TDKHRQRIINWIDSTGGLCAAFDFTTKGILQEAVKGELWRLRDPEEKPPGVMGWWPSRSVTFIENHDTGSTQGHWPFPSDHVMEGYAYILTHPGIPTVFYDHFFDWGDSFHDEIAKLMEIRKSQDIHSRSAVKILEASSNLYSAIIDDKLCMKIGEGPWCPSDPEWKLAACGDRYAVWHK
;
A
#
# COMPACT_ATOMS: atom_id res chain seq x y z
N THR A 1 -7.30 13.30 -9.25
CA THR A 1 -6.29 12.75 -8.32
C THR A 1 -5.10 13.68 -8.16
N ASP A 2 -4.48 14.19 -9.24
CA ASP A 2 -3.30 15.07 -9.13
C ASP A 2 -3.49 16.33 -8.29
N LYS A 3 -4.62 17.04 -8.46
CA LYS A 3 -4.93 18.22 -7.65
C LYS A 3 -4.95 17.91 -6.14
N HIS A 4 -5.29 16.69 -5.75
CA HIS A 4 -5.36 16.29 -4.35
C HIS A 4 -3.95 16.04 -3.78
N ARG A 5 -3.13 15.19 -4.42
CA ARG A 5 -1.72 14.99 -3.99
C ARG A 5 -0.90 16.28 -4.08
N GLN A 6 -1.12 17.13 -5.08
CA GLN A 6 -0.43 18.42 -5.20
C GLN A 6 -0.70 19.34 -4.00
N ARG A 7 -1.92 19.38 -3.48
CA ARG A 7 -2.22 20.18 -2.28
C ARG A 7 -1.43 19.70 -1.06
N ILE A 8 -1.25 18.39 -0.91
CA ILE A 8 -0.45 17.81 0.17
C ILE A 8 1.04 18.13 -0.04
N ILE A 9 1.56 18.01 -1.26
CA ILE A 9 2.94 18.41 -1.59
C ILE A 9 3.18 19.88 -1.30
N ASN A 10 2.29 20.78 -1.74
CA ASN A 10 2.42 22.21 -1.46
C ASN A 10 2.46 22.52 0.04
N TRP A 11 1.71 21.76 0.84
CA TRP A 11 1.76 21.88 2.30
C TRP A 11 3.09 21.36 2.86
N ILE A 12 3.59 20.22 2.38
CA ILE A 12 4.92 19.71 2.76
C ILE A 12 6.01 20.74 2.42
N ASP A 13 5.98 21.31 1.22
CA ASP A 13 6.92 22.34 0.77
C ASP A 13 6.86 23.60 1.65
N SER A 14 5.67 24.04 2.05
CA SER A 14 5.53 25.22 2.92
C SER A 14 6.08 25.01 4.33
N THR A 15 6.25 23.75 4.77
CA THR A 15 6.99 23.40 6.00
C THR A 15 8.50 23.32 5.80
N GLY A 16 9.03 23.73 4.64
CA GLY A 16 10.44 23.59 4.28
C GLY A 16 10.83 22.15 3.93
N GLY A 17 9.85 21.28 3.60
CA GLY A 17 10.09 19.87 3.28
C GLY A 17 10.54 19.02 4.49
N LEU A 18 10.32 19.52 5.71
CA LEU A 18 10.72 18.85 6.95
C LEU A 18 9.63 17.91 7.48
N CYS A 19 8.36 18.25 7.28
CA CYS A 19 7.24 17.43 7.73
C CYS A 19 6.83 16.38 6.70
N ALA A 20 6.43 15.20 7.17
CA ALA A 20 5.65 14.25 6.39
C ALA A 20 4.15 14.52 6.57
N ALA A 21 3.32 14.01 5.66
CA ALA A 21 1.87 14.15 5.74
C ALA A 21 1.18 12.81 5.48
N PHE A 22 -0.02 12.64 6.06
CA PHE A 22 -0.87 11.50 5.74
C PHE A 22 -1.29 11.52 4.27
N ASP A 23 -1.08 10.39 3.60
CA ASP A 23 -1.38 10.22 2.19
C ASP A 23 -2.84 9.84 1.98
N PHE A 24 -3.73 10.80 2.27
CA PHE A 24 -5.16 10.67 2.00
C PHE A 24 -5.45 10.43 0.51
N THR A 25 -4.53 10.81 -0.39
CA THR A 25 -4.66 10.49 -1.82
C THR A 25 -4.56 8.98 -2.05
N THR A 26 -3.53 8.34 -1.50
CA THR A 26 -3.38 6.87 -1.54
C THR A 26 -4.57 6.19 -0.87
N LYS A 27 -4.95 6.57 0.36
CA LYS A 27 -6.12 6.00 1.07
C LYS A 27 -7.39 6.03 0.20
N GLY A 28 -7.72 7.20 -0.34
CA GLY A 28 -8.93 7.38 -1.13
C GLY A 28 -8.94 6.59 -2.44
N ILE A 29 -7.79 6.50 -3.12
CA ILE A 29 -7.71 5.73 -4.37
C ILE A 29 -7.73 4.23 -4.08
N LEU A 30 -6.95 3.79 -3.10
CA LEU A 30 -6.78 2.38 -2.78
C LEU A 30 -8.09 1.74 -2.35
N GLN A 31 -8.93 2.44 -1.58
CA GLN A 31 -10.22 1.89 -1.14
C GLN A 31 -11.18 1.63 -2.32
N GLU A 32 -11.14 2.44 -3.38
CA GLU A 32 -11.98 2.22 -4.56
C GLU A 32 -11.32 1.20 -5.49
N ALA A 33 -9.98 1.23 -5.59
CA ALA A 33 -9.23 0.32 -6.44
C ALA A 33 -9.45 -1.15 -6.07
N VAL A 34 -9.50 -1.49 -4.77
CA VAL A 34 -9.73 -2.88 -4.32
C VAL A 34 -11.11 -3.44 -4.69
N LYS A 35 -12.08 -2.58 -5.07
CA LYS A 35 -13.44 -2.99 -5.49
C LYS A 35 -13.50 -3.40 -6.97
N GLY A 36 -12.43 -3.96 -7.52
CA GLY A 36 -12.34 -4.35 -8.94
C GLY A 36 -11.91 -3.22 -9.89
N GLU A 37 -11.22 -2.21 -9.38
CA GLU A 37 -10.69 -1.09 -10.15
C GLU A 37 -9.18 -0.88 -9.93
N LEU A 38 -8.42 -1.98 -9.83
CA LEU A 38 -6.99 -1.96 -9.49
C LEU A 38 -6.12 -1.21 -10.53
N TRP A 39 -6.64 -0.98 -11.73
CA TRP A 39 -6.04 -0.09 -12.74
C TRP A 39 -5.83 1.34 -12.23
N ARG A 40 -6.58 1.77 -11.21
CA ARG A 40 -6.41 3.07 -10.55
C ARG A 40 -5.08 3.22 -9.85
N LEU A 41 -4.39 2.13 -9.51
CA LEU A 41 -3.12 2.13 -8.77
C LEU A 41 -1.88 2.43 -9.63
N ARG A 42 -2.08 2.84 -10.88
CA ARG A 42 -1.03 3.33 -11.77
C ARG A 42 -1.46 4.66 -12.39
N ASP A 43 -0.67 5.71 -12.20
CA ASP A 43 -0.87 6.99 -12.89
C ASP A 43 -0.31 6.95 -14.32
N PRO A 44 -0.58 7.98 -15.16
CA PRO A 44 -0.08 8.03 -16.54
C PRO A 44 1.44 7.99 -16.68
N GLU A 45 2.18 8.31 -15.61
CA GLU A 45 3.64 8.25 -15.53
C GLU A 45 4.15 6.90 -14.96
N GLU A 46 3.26 5.89 -14.89
CA GLU A 46 3.51 4.54 -14.41
C GLU A 46 3.91 4.45 -12.91
N LYS A 47 3.54 5.47 -12.11
CA LYS A 47 3.83 5.55 -10.67
C LYS A 47 2.58 5.31 -9.82
N PRO A 48 2.75 5.05 -8.51
CA PRO A 48 1.64 5.09 -7.59
C PRO A 48 0.91 6.45 -7.64
N PRO A 49 -0.42 6.48 -7.64
CA PRO A 49 -1.19 7.69 -7.94
C PRO A 49 -1.33 8.65 -6.75
N GLY A 50 -0.88 8.27 -5.55
CA GLY A 50 -0.92 9.10 -4.35
C GLY A 50 0.32 9.97 -4.15
N VAL A 51 0.47 10.53 -2.95
CA VAL A 51 1.66 11.33 -2.58
C VAL A 51 2.92 10.46 -2.67
N MET A 52 2.81 9.17 -2.36
CA MET A 52 3.93 8.23 -2.44
C MET A 52 4.56 8.10 -3.84
N GLY A 53 3.82 8.39 -4.92
CA GLY A 53 4.39 8.40 -6.28
C GLY A 53 5.24 9.63 -6.59
N TRP A 54 5.09 10.71 -5.83
CA TRP A 54 5.82 11.97 -6.04
C TRP A 54 6.88 12.22 -4.98
N TRP A 55 6.55 11.97 -3.70
CA TRP A 55 7.47 12.20 -2.58
C TRP A 55 7.32 11.12 -1.50
N PRO A 56 7.77 9.88 -1.77
CA PRO A 56 7.54 8.75 -0.87
C PRO A 56 8.16 8.95 0.52
N SER A 57 9.30 9.65 0.65
CA SER A 57 9.90 9.94 1.96
C SER A 57 9.12 10.91 2.84
N ARG A 58 8.00 11.45 2.35
CA ARG A 58 7.09 12.36 3.07
C ARG A 58 5.64 11.87 3.06
N SER A 59 5.41 10.68 2.50
CA SER A 59 4.08 10.05 2.44
C SER A 59 3.93 9.09 3.61
N VAL A 60 3.06 9.42 4.55
CA VAL A 60 2.60 8.51 5.61
C VAL A 60 1.36 7.78 5.10
N THR A 61 1.53 6.54 4.65
CA THR A 61 0.44 5.73 4.08
C THR A 61 -0.32 5.03 5.21
N PHE A 62 -1.63 4.87 5.03
CA PHE A 62 -2.51 4.22 6.00
C PHE A 62 -3.75 3.71 5.26
N ILE A 63 -4.40 2.70 5.81
CA ILE A 63 -5.71 2.23 5.30
C ILE A 63 -6.87 2.65 6.20
N GLU A 64 -6.62 2.92 7.49
CA GLU A 64 -7.63 3.36 8.46
C GLU A 64 -7.04 4.23 9.57
N ASN A 65 -7.89 5.05 10.17
CA ASN A 65 -7.64 5.77 11.43
C ASN A 65 -8.94 5.90 12.24
N HIS A 66 -8.89 6.60 13.37
CA HIS A 66 -10.04 6.75 14.29
C HIS A 66 -11.21 7.59 13.74
N ASP A 67 -11.01 8.38 12.68
CA ASP A 67 -12.04 9.15 11.99
C ASP A 67 -12.63 8.37 10.81
N THR A 68 -11.77 7.79 9.97
CA THR A 68 -12.19 7.07 8.77
C THR A 68 -12.86 5.75 9.12
N GLY A 69 -12.44 5.11 10.21
CA GLY A 69 -12.92 3.81 10.66
C GLY A 69 -13.32 3.86 12.12
N SER A 70 -13.07 2.77 12.85
CA SER A 70 -13.47 2.61 14.25
C SER A 70 -14.96 2.95 14.45
N THR A 71 -15.31 3.61 15.55
CA THR A 71 -16.69 3.99 15.87
C THR A 71 -17.21 5.21 15.09
N GLN A 72 -16.35 6.02 14.47
CA GLN A 72 -16.77 7.16 13.66
C GLN A 72 -17.18 6.72 12.25
N GLY A 73 -16.39 5.86 11.62
CA GLY A 73 -16.72 5.22 10.34
C GLY A 73 -17.04 6.21 9.23
N HIS A 74 -16.36 7.37 9.18
CA HIS A 74 -16.67 8.41 8.20
C HIS A 74 -16.28 8.04 6.77
N TRP A 75 -15.26 7.18 6.61
CA TRP A 75 -14.78 6.75 5.31
C TRP A 75 -14.06 5.39 5.38
N PRO A 76 -14.81 4.33 5.73
CA PRO A 76 -14.22 3.03 6.04
C PRO A 76 -13.69 2.35 4.77
N PHE A 77 -12.52 1.74 4.89
CA PHE A 77 -11.95 0.82 3.92
C PHE A 77 -12.85 -0.40 3.81
N PRO A 78 -13.06 -0.97 2.60
CA PRO A 78 -13.86 -2.19 2.46
C PRO A 78 -13.33 -3.31 3.36
N SER A 79 -14.15 -3.80 4.28
CA SER A 79 -13.73 -4.68 5.38
C SER A 79 -13.16 -6.01 4.91
N ASP A 80 -13.67 -6.52 3.79
CA ASP A 80 -13.22 -7.72 3.11
C ASP A 80 -11.92 -7.53 2.30
N HIS A 81 -11.47 -6.29 2.09
CA HIS A 81 -10.26 -5.97 1.33
C HIS A 81 -9.11 -5.43 2.19
N VAL A 82 -9.25 -5.44 3.53
CA VAL A 82 -8.26 -4.86 4.46
C VAL A 82 -6.86 -5.44 4.26
N MET A 83 -6.73 -6.75 4.04
CA MET A 83 -5.43 -7.38 3.82
C MET A 83 -4.79 -7.01 2.48
N GLU A 84 -5.57 -6.74 1.43
CA GLU A 84 -5.04 -6.18 0.17
C GLU A 84 -4.47 -4.77 0.41
N GLY A 85 -5.17 -3.97 1.22
CA GLY A 85 -4.70 -2.65 1.64
C GLY A 85 -3.37 -2.71 2.41
N TYR A 86 -3.25 -3.63 3.37
CA TYR A 86 -2.00 -3.84 4.12
C TYR A 86 -0.88 -4.39 3.26
N ALA A 87 -1.15 -5.37 2.39
CA ALA A 87 -0.19 -5.89 1.43
C ALA A 87 0.37 -4.76 0.55
N TYR A 88 -0.47 -3.81 0.13
CA TYR A 88 -0.02 -2.61 -0.59
C TYR A 88 0.88 -1.72 0.27
N ILE A 89 0.39 -1.16 1.38
CA ILE A 89 1.14 -0.12 2.10
C ILE A 89 2.40 -0.64 2.80
N LEU A 90 2.43 -1.92 3.23
CA LEU A 90 3.58 -2.51 3.92
C LEU A 90 4.68 -2.98 2.97
N THR A 91 4.38 -3.22 1.70
CA THR A 91 5.39 -3.60 0.70
C THR A 91 5.93 -2.41 -0.06
N HIS A 92 5.18 -1.31 -0.16
CA HIS A 92 5.50 -0.18 -1.02
C HIS A 92 6.38 0.91 -0.36
N PRO A 93 6.89 1.86 -1.14
CA PRO A 93 7.52 3.08 -0.61
C PRO A 93 6.54 3.89 0.25
N GLY A 94 7.05 4.87 0.99
CA GLY A 94 6.28 5.55 2.04
C GLY A 94 6.53 5.04 3.45
N ILE A 95 5.82 5.64 4.39
CA ILE A 95 5.91 5.34 5.83
C ILE A 95 4.56 4.74 6.25
N PRO A 96 4.41 3.40 6.22
CA PRO A 96 3.13 2.78 6.52
C PRO A 96 2.75 2.93 7.99
N THR A 97 1.47 3.20 8.22
CA THR A 97 0.83 3.27 9.54
C THR A 97 -0.16 2.12 9.66
N VAL A 98 0.02 1.29 10.69
CA VAL A 98 -0.88 0.19 11.03
C VAL A 98 -1.92 0.68 12.03
N PHE A 99 -3.19 0.39 11.77
CA PHE A 99 -4.29 0.81 12.62
C PHE A 99 -4.51 -0.18 13.77
N TYR A 100 -4.76 0.34 14.97
CA TYR A 100 -4.84 -0.45 16.20
C TYR A 100 -5.90 -1.55 16.13
N ASP A 101 -7.14 -1.20 15.78
CA ASP A 101 -8.27 -2.14 15.79
C ASP A 101 -7.98 -3.33 14.87
N HIS A 102 -7.41 -3.08 13.68
CA HIS A 102 -7.04 -4.15 12.75
C HIS A 102 -5.92 -5.06 13.29
N PHE A 103 -5.00 -4.52 14.09
CA PHE A 103 -3.84 -5.27 14.56
C PHE A 103 -4.07 -6.01 15.89
N PHE A 104 -4.97 -5.52 16.73
CA PHE A 104 -5.22 -6.10 18.07
C PHE A 104 -6.66 -6.57 18.29
N ASP A 105 -7.66 -5.96 17.66
CA ASP A 105 -9.07 -6.22 17.97
C ASP A 105 -9.79 -7.08 16.90
N TRP A 106 -9.25 -7.17 15.69
CA TRP A 106 -9.83 -7.95 14.58
C TRP A 106 -9.40 -9.43 14.57
N GLY A 107 -8.71 -9.87 15.62
CA GLY A 107 -8.34 -11.27 15.86
C GLY A 107 -6.95 -11.66 15.36
N ASP A 108 -6.47 -12.82 15.85
CA ASP A 108 -5.10 -13.29 15.68
C ASP A 108 -4.71 -13.46 14.20
N SER A 109 -5.65 -13.84 13.32
CA SER A 109 -5.36 -13.98 11.89
C SER A 109 -4.90 -12.65 11.26
N PHE A 110 -5.61 -11.55 11.54
CA PHE A 110 -5.22 -10.24 11.03
C PHE A 110 -3.89 -9.79 11.65
N HIS A 111 -3.72 -10.01 12.96
CA HIS A 111 -2.47 -9.71 13.66
C HIS A 111 -1.27 -10.39 12.99
N ASP A 112 -1.35 -11.71 12.82
CA ASP A 112 -0.26 -12.53 12.30
C ASP A 112 0.10 -12.18 10.86
N GLU A 113 -0.90 -11.95 10.01
CA GLU A 113 -0.66 -11.57 8.61
C GLU A 113 -0.03 -10.17 8.49
N ILE A 114 -0.50 -9.18 9.25
CA ILE A 114 0.07 -7.83 9.27
C ILE A 114 1.49 -7.87 9.82
N ALA A 115 1.71 -8.58 10.94
CA ALA A 115 3.03 -8.76 11.53
C ALA A 115 4.00 -9.42 10.55
N LYS A 116 3.53 -10.42 9.78
CA LYS A 116 4.34 -11.08 8.76
C LYS A 116 4.75 -10.13 7.64
N LEU A 117 3.82 -9.30 7.14
CA LEU A 117 4.13 -8.28 6.14
C LEU A 117 5.13 -7.23 6.66
N MET A 118 5.03 -6.83 7.92
CA MET A 118 6.00 -5.94 8.57
C MET A 118 7.40 -6.59 8.69
N GLU A 119 7.46 -7.87 9.06
CA GLU A 119 8.71 -8.65 9.11
C GLU A 119 9.36 -8.74 7.73
N ILE A 120 8.56 -9.01 6.68
CA ILE A 120 9.04 -9.06 5.30
C ILE A 120 9.60 -7.69 4.90
N ARG A 121 8.87 -6.60 5.14
CA ARG A 121 9.34 -5.23 4.85
C ARG A 121 10.71 -4.96 5.48
N LYS A 122 10.85 -5.32 6.76
CA LYS A 122 12.08 -5.10 7.54
C LYS A 122 13.23 -5.97 7.04
N SER A 123 12.99 -7.25 6.80
CA SER A 123 14.03 -8.20 6.37
C SER A 123 14.56 -7.91 4.97
N GLN A 124 13.72 -7.36 4.09
CA GLN A 124 14.08 -6.94 2.74
C GLN A 124 14.63 -5.51 2.67
N ASP A 125 14.78 -4.83 3.81
CA ASP A 125 15.25 -3.44 3.88
C ASP A 125 14.46 -2.51 2.95
N ILE A 126 13.13 -2.69 2.93
CA ILE A 126 12.23 -1.80 2.21
C ILE A 126 11.97 -0.57 3.07
N HIS A 127 12.20 0.60 2.50
CA HIS A 127 12.14 1.87 3.21
C HIS A 127 11.31 2.90 2.45
N SER A 128 11.12 4.07 3.04
CA SER A 128 10.25 5.13 2.49
C SER A 128 10.74 5.75 1.18
N ARG A 129 11.85 5.28 0.62
CA ARG A 129 12.46 5.77 -0.64
C ARG A 129 12.73 4.64 -1.62
N SER A 130 12.30 3.43 -1.31
CA SER A 130 12.41 2.30 -2.22
C SER A 130 11.81 2.66 -3.57
N ALA A 131 12.40 2.16 -4.64
CA ALA A 131 11.84 2.27 -5.98
C ALA A 131 10.69 1.28 -6.12
N VAL A 132 9.65 1.69 -6.85
CA VAL A 132 8.53 0.83 -7.22
C VAL A 132 8.44 0.76 -8.75
N LYS A 133 8.30 -0.46 -9.27
CA LYS A 133 8.04 -0.74 -10.67
C LYS A 133 6.73 -1.50 -10.76
N ILE A 134 5.69 -0.83 -11.26
CA ILE A 134 4.38 -1.44 -11.49
C ILE A 134 4.47 -2.32 -12.73
N LEU A 135 4.03 -3.57 -12.63
CA LEU A 135 4.04 -4.53 -13.73
C LEU A 135 2.64 -4.65 -14.35
N GLU A 136 1.63 -4.91 -13.51
CA GLU A 136 0.24 -5.04 -13.92
C GLU A 136 -0.64 -4.04 -13.16
N ALA A 137 -1.62 -3.47 -13.86
CA ALA A 137 -2.66 -2.63 -13.29
C ALA A 137 -3.91 -2.73 -14.17
N SER A 138 -4.76 -3.71 -13.88
CA SER A 138 -6.04 -3.99 -14.55
C SER A 138 -7.19 -3.97 -13.54
N SER A 139 -8.43 -4.28 -13.94
CA SER A 139 -9.56 -4.28 -12.99
C SER A 139 -9.35 -5.20 -11.79
N ASN A 140 -8.84 -6.42 -11.99
CA ASN A 140 -8.74 -7.45 -10.97
C ASN A 140 -7.31 -7.85 -10.59
N LEU A 141 -6.29 -7.16 -11.11
CA LEU A 141 -4.89 -7.45 -10.80
C LEU A 141 -4.09 -6.16 -10.69
N TYR A 142 -3.34 -6.06 -9.59
CA TYR A 142 -2.21 -5.17 -9.46
C TYR A 142 -0.98 -5.99 -9.07
N SER A 143 0.15 -5.74 -9.72
CA SER A 143 1.43 -6.31 -9.28
C SER A 143 2.57 -5.33 -9.43
N ALA A 144 3.54 -5.41 -8.51
CA ALA A 144 4.68 -4.50 -8.49
C ALA A 144 5.94 -5.18 -7.94
N ILE A 145 7.09 -4.67 -8.37
CA ILE A 145 8.41 -4.96 -7.80
C ILE A 145 8.87 -3.74 -7.01
N ILE A 146 9.41 -3.96 -5.82
CA ILE A 146 9.94 -2.94 -4.92
C ILE A 146 11.44 -3.24 -4.68
N ASP A 147 12.28 -2.26 -5.04
CA ASP A 147 13.75 -2.31 -4.96
C ASP A 147 14.43 -3.52 -5.63
N ASP A 148 13.77 -4.23 -6.55
CA ASP A 148 14.23 -5.54 -7.08
C ASP A 148 14.45 -6.62 -5.98
N LYS A 149 13.97 -6.37 -4.76
CA LYS A 149 14.10 -7.26 -3.59
C LYS A 149 12.81 -7.98 -3.24
N LEU A 150 11.68 -7.29 -3.45
CA LEU A 150 10.35 -7.76 -3.10
C LEU A 150 9.42 -7.59 -4.30
N CYS A 151 8.53 -8.55 -4.54
CA CYS A 151 7.43 -8.35 -5.48
C CYS A 151 6.12 -8.83 -4.86
N MET A 152 5.01 -8.28 -5.33
CA MET A 152 3.71 -8.54 -4.73
C MET A 152 2.59 -8.46 -5.75
N LYS A 153 1.45 -9.09 -5.44
CA LYS A 153 0.17 -8.86 -6.11
C LYS A 153 -0.96 -8.60 -5.12
N ILE A 154 -1.96 -7.83 -5.56
CA ILE A 154 -3.32 -7.81 -4.99
C ILE A 154 -4.37 -8.04 -6.08
N GLY A 155 -5.58 -8.41 -5.67
CA GLY A 155 -6.68 -8.76 -6.54
C GLY A 155 -6.78 -10.26 -6.89
N GLU A 156 -7.91 -10.62 -7.48
CA GLU A 156 -8.25 -12.01 -7.85
C GLU A 156 -7.48 -12.55 -9.06
N GLY A 157 -6.95 -11.66 -9.90
CA GLY A 157 -6.23 -12.04 -11.10
C GLY A 157 -5.02 -12.95 -10.78
N PRO A 158 -4.77 -13.98 -11.61
CA PRO A 158 -3.61 -14.85 -11.43
C PRO A 158 -2.33 -14.09 -11.80
N TRP A 159 -1.33 -14.15 -10.93
CA TRP A 159 -0.01 -13.61 -11.19
C TRP A 159 1.02 -14.25 -10.26
N CYS A 160 2.21 -14.52 -10.77
CA CYS A 160 3.40 -14.87 -9.99
C CYS A 160 4.65 -14.39 -10.77
N PRO A 161 5.77 -14.12 -10.08
CA PRO A 161 7.03 -13.85 -10.76
C PRO A 161 7.48 -15.08 -11.56
N SER A 162 8.02 -14.87 -12.77
CA SER A 162 8.50 -15.95 -13.64
C SER A 162 9.93 -16.41 -13.33
N ASP A 163 10.73 -15.57 -12.69
CA ASP A 163 12.10 -15.86 -12.32
C ASP A 163 12.14 -16.78 -11.08
N PRO A 164 12.83 -17.94 -11.14
CA PRO A 164 12.85 -18.92 -10.06
C PRO A 164 13.60 -18.45 -8.79
N GLU A 165 14.31 -17.32 -8.85
CA GLU A 165 14.93 -16.72 -7.64
C GLU A 165 13.89 -16.22 -6.64
N TRP A 166 12.68 -15.89 -7.10
CA TRP A 166 11.61 -15.39 -6.24
C TRP A 166 11.00 -16.50 -5.39
N LYS A 167 10.98 -16.31 -4.08
CA LYS A 167 10.40 -17.24 -3.11
C LYS A 167 9.15 -16.64 -2.50
N LEU A 168 8.08 -17.43 -2.42
CA LEU A 168 6.84 -17.01 -1.77
C LEU A 168 7.10 -16.76 -0.29
N ALA A 169 6.75 -15.56 0.17
CA ALA A 169 7.03 -15.07 1.52
C ALA A 169 5.78 -15.02 2.39
N ALA A 170 4.66 -14.61 1.79
CA ALA A 170 3.33 -14.57 2.40
C ALA A 170 2.26 -14.62 1.31
N CYS A 171 1.10 -15.17 1.63
CA CYS A 171 -0.11 -15.09 0.81
C CYS A 171 -1.34 -15.20 1.70
N GLY A 172 -2.43 -14.59 1.24
CA GLY A 172 -3.74 -14.68 1.88
C GLY A 172 -4.82 -14.37 0.87
N ASP A 173 -6.01 -13.99 1.35
CA ASP A 173 -7.12 -13.69 0.47
C ASP A 173 -6.78 -12.52 -0.46
N ARG A 174 -6.78 -12.79 -1.78
CA ARG A 174 -6.46 -11.84 -2.85
C ARG A 174 -5.10 -11.12 -2.76
N TYR A 175 -4.13 -11.60 -1.99
CA TYR A 175 -2.76 -11.07 -2.03
C TYR A 175 -1.68 -12.15 -1.95
N ALA A 176 -0.52 -11.85 -2.52
CA ALA A 176 0.69 -12.65 -2.35
C ALA A 176 1.94 -11.77 -2.46
N VAL A 177 2.99 -12.15 -1.73
CA VAL A 177 4.28 -11.45 -1.64
C VAL A 177 5.39 -12.45 -1.81
N TRP A 178 6.39 -12.10 -2.61
CA TRP A 178 7.62 -12.85 -2.81
C TRP A 178 8.83 -11.97 -2.51
N HIS A 179 9.94 -12.59 -2.15
CA HIS A 179 11.23 -11.92 -2.04
C HIS A 179 12.33 -12.71 -2.75
N LYS A 180 13.45 -12.05 -3.03
CA LYS A 180 14.70 -12.72 -3.44
C LYS A 180 15.48 -13.21 -2.22
#